data_AF-I6ZMX3-F1
#
_entry.id   AF-I6ZMX3-F1
#
_cell.length_a   1.000
_cell.length_b   1.000
_cell.length_c   1.000
_cell.angle_alpha   90.00
_cell.angle_beta   90.00
_cell.angle_gamma   90.00
#
_symmetry.space_group_name_H-M   'P 1'
#
loop_
_entity.id
_entity.type
_entity.pdbx_description
1 polymer ?
#
loop_
_entity_poly.entity_id
_entity_poly.type
_entity_poly.pdbx_seq_one_letter_code
_entity_poly.pdbx_strand_id
1 'polypeptide(L)' 'MPLKITLWFIIIYASLDEIHQAFIPGRYCDIFDLIFDIAGGALGALIVYKFLKNVKRIETI' A
#
# COMPACT_ATOMS: atom_id res chain seq x y z
N MET A 1 5.96 -12.88 4.12
CA MET A 1 5.79 -11.45 3.79
C MET A 1 5.74 -10.65 5.10
N PRO A 2 6.74 -9.80 5.36
CA PRO A 2 6.75 -8.95 6.55
C PRO A 2 5.76 -7.80 6.38
N LEU A 3 4.52 -8.00 6.83
CA LEU A 3 3.41 -7.04 6.65
C LEU A 3 3.78 -5.62 7.14
N LYS A 4 4.49 -5.51 8.26
CA LYS A 4 4.94 -4.23 8.82
C LYS A 4 5.83 -3.44 7.86
N ILE A 5 6.78 -4.13 7.21
CA ILE A 5 7.71 -3.48 6.25
C ILE A 5 6.92 -3.01 5.04
N THR A 6 6.00 -3.85 4.53
CA THR A 6 5.12 -3.46 3.41
C THR A 6 4.29 -2.23 3.72
N LEU A 7 3.70 -2.13 4.92
CA LEU A 7 2.90 -0.96 5.32
C LEU A 7 3.75 0.32 5.38
N TRP A 8 4.97 0.24 5.89
CA TRP A 8 5.89 1.39 5.86
C TRP A 8 6.25 1.81 4.43
N PHE A 9 6.52 0.85 3.55
CA PHE A 9 6.76 1.15 2.14
C PHE A 9 5.58 1.83 1.47
N ILE A 10 4.35 1.37 1.73
CA ILE A 10 3.12 1.99 1.21
C ILE A 10 3.03 3.45 1.65
N ILE A 11 3.22 3.75 2.94
CA ILE A 11 3.11 5.12 3.46
C ILE A 11 4.17 6.04 2.84
N ILE A 12 5.42 5.58 2.77
CA ILE A 12 6.52 6.36 2.20
C ILE A 12 6.27 6.61 0.71
N TYR A 13 5.89 5.57 -0.03
CA TYR A 13 5.69 5.66 -1.47
C TYR A 13 4.48 6.54 -1.84
N ALA A 14 3.36 6.40 -1.14
CA ALA A 14 2.19 7.27 -1.33
C ALA A 14 2.53 8.74 -1.02
N SER A 15 3.31 8.99 0.04
CA SER A 15 3.77 10.35 0.36
C SER A 15 4.69 10.92 -0.73
N LEU A 16 5.57 10.08 -1.29
CA LEU A 16 6.44 10.47 -2.39
C LEU A 16 5.67 10.71 -3.69
N ASP A 17 4.60 9.98 -3.94
CA ASP A 17 3.76 10.17 -5.13
C ASP A 17 3.07 11.54 -5.11
N GLU A 18 2.48 11.93 -3.97
CA GLU A 18 1.88 13.26 -3.81
C GLU A 18 2.90 14.40 -3.91
N ILE A 19 4.09 14.20 -3.36
CA ILE A 19 5.19 15.17 -3.51
C ILE A 19 5.63 15.26 -4.97
N HIS A 20 5.76 14.13 -5.67
CA HIS A 20 6.12 14.07 -7.08
C HIS A 20 5.03 14.73 -7.95
N GLN A 21 3.77 14.51 -7.61
CA GLN A 21 2.60 15.08 -8.26
C GLN A 21 2.60 16.61 -8.22
N ALA A 22 3.12 17.21 -7.15
CA ALA A 22 3.28 18.66 -7.05
C ALA A 22 4.26 19.27 -8.08
N PHE A 23 5.13 18.46 -8.70
CA PHE A 23 6.03 18.91 -9.77
C PHE A 23 5.47 18.68 -11.19
N ILE A 24 4.32 17.99 -11.31
CA ILE A 24 3.68 17.71 -12.60
C ILE A 24 2.66 18.83 -12.90
N PRO A 25 2.84 19.60 -14.00
CA PRO A 25 1.88 20.64 -14.38
C PRO A 25 0.46 20.10 -14.51
N GLY A 26 -0.51 20.78 -13.89
CA GLY A 26 -1.92 20.38 -13.91
C GLY A 26 -2.29 19.29 -12.90
N ARG A 27 -1.36 18.89 -12.04
CA ARG A 27 -1.63 18.01 -10.89
C ARG A 27 -1.24 18.73 -9.59
N TYR A 28 -1.83 18.29 -8.48
CA TYR A 28 -1.66 18.92 -7.17
C TYR A 28 -1.45 17.85 -6.11
N CYS A 29 -0.70 18.18 -5.06
CA CYS A 29 -0.64 17.34 -3.86
C CYS A 29 -2.00 17.37 -3.16
N ASP A 30 -2.65 16.21 -3.04
CA ASP A 30 -3.95 16.04 -2.41
C ASP A 30 -3.86 15.08 -1.21
N ILE A 31 -4.32 15.57 -0.06
CA ILE A 31 -4.35 14.78 1.18
C ILE A 31 -5.31 13.59 1.06
N PHE A 32 -6.37 13.71 0.26
CA PHE A 32 -7.32 12.62 0.06
C PHE A 32 -6.72 11.52 -0.81
N ASP A 33 -5.99 11.86 -1.86
CA ASP A 33 -5.26 10.90 -2.69
C ASP A 33 -4.24 10.11 -1.83
N LEU A 34 -3.46 10.81 -0.98
CA LEU A 34 -2.58 10.17 0.01
C LEU A 34 -3.29 9.16 0.90
N ILE A 35 -4.46 9.54 1.45
CA ILE A 35 -5.23 8.68 2.35
C ILE A 35 -5.73 7.44 1.59
N PHE A 36 -6.23 7.61 0.37
CA PHE A 36 -6.76 6.51 -0.43
C PHE A 36 -5.66 5.57 -0.93
N ASP A 37 -4.48 6.07 -1.28
CA ASP A 37 -3.35 5.23 -1.65
C ASP A 37 -2.85 4.39 -0.47
N ILE A 38 -2.76 5.00 0.72
CA ILE A 38 -2.41 4.27 1.94
C ILE A 38 -3.48 3.22 2.26
N ALA A 39 -4.76 3.58 2.20
CA ALA A 39 -5.86 2.68 2.51
C ALA A 39 -5.95 1.50 1.52
N GLY A 40 -5.86 1.79 0.22
CA GLY A 40 -5.88 0.80 -0.85
C GLY A 40 -4.68 -0.14 -0.79
N GLY A 41 -3.48 0.41 -0.62
CA GLY A 41 -2.25 -0.37 -0.45
C GLY A 41 -2.31 -1.28 0.77
N ALA A 42 -2.75 -0.75 1.93
CA ALA A 42 -2.87 -1.53 3.16
C ALA A 42 -3.90 -2.65 3.05
N LEU A 43 -5.05 -2.38 2.41
CA LEU A 43 -6.09 -3.38 2.17
C LEU A 43 -5.59 -4.49 1.24
N GLY A 44 -4.93 -4.13 0.13
CA GLY A 44 -4.34 -5.10 -0.80
C GLY A 44 -3.29 -5.98 -0.12
N ALA A 45 -2.39 -5.39 0.67
CA ALA A 45 -1.40 -6.13 1.43
C ALA A 45 -2.02 -7.12 2.44
N LEU A 46 -3.11 -6.72 3.11
CA LEU A 46 -3.84 -7.59 4.04
C LEU A 46 -4.50 -8.78 3.34
N ILE A 47 -5.13 -8.54 2.18
CA ILE A 47 -5.78 -9.58 1.37
C ILE A 47 -4.75 -10.62 0.94
N VAL A 48 -3.63 -10.19 0.35
CA VAL A 48 -2.55 -11.08 -0.10
C VAL A 48 -1.94 -11.84 1.08
N TYR A 49 -1.70 -11.17 2.21
CA TYR A 49 -1.18 -11.83 3.42
C TYR A 49 -2.09 -12.96 3.90
N LYS A 50 -3.41 -12.72 3.98
CA LYS A 50 -4.39 -13.74 4.38
C LYS A 50 -4.45 -14.88 3.37
N PHE A 51 -4.48 -14.57 2.07
CA PHE A 51 -4.51 -15.57 1.01
C PHE A 51 -3.29 -16.51 1.09
N LEU A 52 -2.07 -15.95 1.14
CA LEU A 52 -0.84 -16.74 1.23
C LEU A 52 -0.76 -17.57 2.52
N LYS A 53 -1.27 -17.04 3.64
CA LYS A 53 -1.34 -17.81 4.89
C LYS A 53 -2.32 -18.98 4.79
N ASN A 54 -3.45 -18.79 4.12
CA ASN A 54 -4.44 -19.85 3.89
C ASN A 54 -3.90 -20.95 2.95
N VAL A 55 -3.20 -20.58 1.87
CA VAL A 55 -2.57 -21.54 0.95
C VAL A 55 -1.53 -22.40 1.69
N LYS A 56 -0.62 -21.78 2.44
CA LYS A 56 0.36 -22.51 3.25
C LYS A 56 -0.27 -23.44 4.29
N ARG A 57 -1.42 -23.05 4.85
CA ARG A 57 -2.17 -23.88 5.79
C ARG A 57 -2.69 -25.15 5.12
N ILE A 58 -3.13 -25.09 3.86
CA ILE A 58 -3.64 -26.24 3.12
C ILE A 58 -2.49 -27.21 2.78
N GLU A 59 -1.33 -26.71 2.34
CA GLU A 59 -0.15 -27.53 2.02
C GLU A 59 0.43 -28.28 3.23
N THR A 60 0.13 -27.84 4.45
CA THR A 60 0.66 -28.43 5.69
C THR A 60 -0.26 -29.52 6.26
N ILE A 61 -1.48 -29.68 5.74
CA ILE A 61 -2.43 -30.74 6.10
C ILE A 61 -2.22 -31.93 5.16
#